data_AF-A0A1W9P2S4-F1
#
_entry.id   AF-A0A1W9P2S4-F1
#
_cell.length_a   1.000
_cell.length_b   1.000
_cell.length_c   1.000
_cell.angle_alpha   90.00
_cell.angle_beta   90.00
_cell.angle_gamma   90.00
#
_symmetry.space_group_name_H-M   'P 1'
#
loop_
_entity.id
_entity.type
_entity.pdbx_description
1 polymer ?
#
loop_
_entity_poly.entity_id
_entity_poly.type
_entity_poly.pdbx_seq_one_letter_code
_entity_poly.pdbx_strand_id
1 'polypeptide(L)'
;MGLEGILEEIRSTALQKKQRILEEGHHQAEVILARARREAEREAARLRDNLLEKAKIEAQQIVTQARLQSKLRLLELKKQLIRQVFEAGFTQIKAQVSPPQRVIVSPQGEEKLDFDEEKWPEELLELLEKKISEALWP
;
A
#
# COMPACT_ATOMS: atom_id res chain seq x y z
N MET A 1 -60.35 63.02 -26.04
CA MET A 1 -59.25 62.36 -25.31
C MET A 1 -58.24 63.43 -24.94
N GLY A 2 -58.07 63.71 -23.65
CA GLY A 2 -57.20 64.79 -23.15
C GLY A 2 -55.79 64.30 -22.79
N LEU A 3 -54.87 65.25 -22.58
CA LEU A 3 -53.49 65.01 -22.15
C LEU A 3 -53.39 64.10 -20.91
N GLU A 4 -54.31 64.24 -19.95
CA GLU A 4 -54.39 63.36 -18.76
C GLU A 4 -54.47 61.87 -19.13
N GLY A 5 -55.31 61.51 -20.12
CA GLY A 5 -55.53 60.11 -20.49
C GLY A 5 -54.28 59.47 -21.09
N ILE A 6 -53.53 60.23 -21.89
CA ILE A 6 -52.27 59.78 -22.50
C ILE A 6 -51.20 59.59 -21.42
N LEU A 7 -51.12 60.49 -20.44
CA LEU A 7 -50.17 60.39 -19.33
C LEU A 7 -50.47 59.18 -18.43
N GLU A 8 -51.74 58.91 -18.14
CA GLU A 8 -52.16 57.76 -17.34
C GLU A 8 -51.81 56.43 -18.04
N GLU A 9 -52.02 56.37 -19.36
CA GLU A 9 -51.72 55.19 -20.18
C GLU A 9 -50.21 54.92 -20.28
N ILE A 10 -49.40 55.97 -20.45
CA ILE A 10 -47.93 55.87 -20.39
C ILE A 10 -47.47 55.36 -19.02
N ARG A 11 -48.04 55.90 -17.93
CA ARG A 11 -47.68 55.51 -16.56
C ARG A 11 -48.06 54.05 -16.28
N SER A 12 -49.25 53.63 -16.66
CA SER A 12 -49.71 52.24 -16.54
C SER A 12 -48.80 51.27 -17.31
N THR A 13 -48.49 51.62 -18.57
CA THR A 13 -47.60 50.80 -19.42
C THR A 13 -46.19 50.71 -18.84
N ALA A 14 -45.66 51.81 -18.32
CA ALA A 14 -44.34 51.84 -17.68
C ALA A 14 -44.30 50.99 -16.40
N LEU A 15 -45.36 51.02 -15.58
CA LEU A 15 -45.48 50.19 -14.39
C LEU A 15 -45.57 48.70 -14.73
N GLN A 16 -46.38 48.33 -15.74
CA GLN A 16 -46.43 46.95 -16.23
C GLN A 16 -45.09 46.47 -16.77
N LYS A 17 -44.40 47.28 -17.58
CA LYS A 17 -43.07 46.92 -18.09
C LYS A 17 -42.06 46.76 -16.97
N LYS A 18 -42.05 47.67 -15.98
CA LYS A 18 -41.18 47.56 -14.80
C LYS A 18 -41.45 46.26 -14.05
N GLN A 19 -42.71 45.94 -13.78
CA GLN A 19 -43.09 44.74 -13.05
C GLN A 19 -42.65 43.47 -13.77
N ARG A 20 -42.87 43.42 -15.09
CA ARG A 20 -42.45 42.30 -15.92
C ARG A 20 -40.92 42.10 -15.92
N ILE A 21 -40.15 43.18 -16.02
CA ILE A 21 -38.68 43.10 -15.94
C ILE A 21 -38.22 42.56 -14.58
N LEU A 22 -38.86 42.99 -13.49
CA LEU A 22 -38.53 42.50 -12.16
C LEU A 22 -38.86 41.01 -12.00
N GLU A 23 -40.02 40.58 -12.48
CA GLU A 23 -40.43 39.17 -12.43
C GLU A 23 -39.51 38.28 -13.28
N GLU A 24 -39.19 38.69 -14.50
CA GLU A 24 -38.24 37.98 -15.37
C GLU A 24 -36.84 37.92 -14.73
N GLY A 25 -36.38 39.02 -14.11
CA GLY A 25 -35.12 39.07 -13.40
C GLY A 25 -35.07 38.15 -12.17
N HIS A 26 -36.14 38.14 -11.36
CA HIS A 26 -36.26 37.24 -10.22
C HIS A 26 -36.27 35.78 -10.66
N HIS A 27 -37.04 35.44 -11.70
CA HIS A 27 -37.10 34.09 -12.22
C HIS A 27 -35.73 33.61 -12.74
N GLN A 28 -35.02 34.45 -13.49
CA GLN A 28 -33.67 34.13 -13.97
C GLN A 28 -32.69 33.93 -12.83
N ALA A 29 -32.73 34.77 -11.80
CA ALA A 29 -31.88 34.63 -10.61
C ALA A 29 -32.14 33.31 -9.87
N GLU A 30 -33.41 32.92 -9.71
CA GLU A 30 -33.78 31.64 -9.09
C GLU A 30 -33.27 30.45 -9.91
N VAL A 31 -33.41 30.49 -11.24
CA VAL A 31 -32.91 29.44 -12.13
C VAL A 31 -31.39 29.31 -12.03
N ILE A 32 -30.66 30.41 -12.00
CA ILE A 32 -29.20 30.41 -11.83
C ILE A 32 -28.81 29.80 -10.49
N LEU A 33 -29.46 30.22 -9.40
CA LEU A 33 -29.19 29.67 -8.06
C LEU A 33 -29.51 28.17 -7.98
N ALA A 34 -30.64 27.74 -8.53
CA ALA A 34 -31.03 26.34 -8.55
C ALA A 34 -30.03 25.49 -9.35
N ARG A 35 -29.54 26.00 -10.48
CA ARG A 35 -28.51 25.34 -11.29
C ARG A 35 -27.19 25.25 -10.55
N ALA A 36 -26.73 26.35 -9.96
CA ALA A 36 -25.48 26.41 -9.21
C ALA A 36 -25.49 25.43 -8.03
N ARG A 37 -26.62 25.33 -7.30
CA ARG A 37 -26.80 24.35 -6.21
C ARG A 37 -26.70 22.91 -6.72
N ARG A 38 -27.37 22.57 -7.81
CA ARG A 38 -27.30 21.22 -8.40
C ARG A 38 -25.90 20.87 -8.90
N GLU A 39 -25.19 21.82 -9.47
CA GLU A 39 -23.80 21.62 -9.91
C GLU A 39 -22.87 21.40 -8.71
N ALA A 40 -22.99 22.23 -7.68
CA ALA A 40 -22.22 22.07 -6.43
C ALA A 40 -22.51 20.73 -5.74
N GLU A 41 -23.77 20.29 -5.67
CA GLU A 41 -24.15 18.99 -5.12
C GLU A 41 -23.52 17.83 -5.90
N ARG A 42 -23.51 17.91 -7.25
CA ARG A 42 -22.87 16.90 -8.11
C ARG A 42 -21.37 16.86 -7.92
N GLU A 43 -20.72 18.01 -7.82
CA GLU A 43 -19.28 18.08 -7.57
C GLU A 43 -18.92 17.54 -6.19
N ALA A 44 -19.69 17.90 -5.16
CA ALA A 44 -19.51 17.38 -3.81
C ALA A 44 -19.69 15.86 -3.76
N ALA A 45 -20.70 15.31 -4.44
CA ALA A 45 -20.92 13.87 -4.53
C ALA A 45 -19.74 13.17 -5.22
N ARG A 46 -19.28 13.68 -6.37
CA ARG A 46 -18.10 13.15 -7.07
C ARG A 46 -16.84 13.18 -6.22
N LEU A 47 -16.60 14.28 -5.52
CA LEU A 47 -15.45 14.42 -4.62
C LEU A 47 -15.52 13.40 -3.49
N ARG A 48 -16.68 13.24 -2.86
CA ARG A 48 -16.90 12.25 -1.80
C ARG A 48 -16.63 10.84 -2.31
N ASP A 49 -17.19 10.46 -3.44
CA ASP A 49 -17.03 9.11 -3.98
C ASP A 49 -15.57 8.82 -4.36
N ASN A 50 -14.86 9.81 -4.92
CA ASN A 50 -13.41 9.71 -5.18
C ASN A 50 -12.59 9.55 -3.88
N LEU A 51 -12.93 10.29 -2.83
CA LEU A 51 -12.25 10.19 -1.54
C LEU A 51 -12.51 8.84 -0.87
N LEU A 52 -13.72 8.30 -0.98
CA LEU A 52 -14.06 6.98 -0.46
C LEU A 52 -13.28 5.88 -1.18
N GLU A 53 -13.14 5.95 -2.50
CA GLU A 53 -12.35 4.96 -3.24
C GLU A 53 -10.86 5.04 -2.89
N LYS A 54 -10.31 6.26 -2.74
CA LYS A 54 -8.93 6.45 -2.25
C LYS A 54 -8.73 5.84 -0.85
N ALA A 55 -9.63 6.14 0.08
CA ALA A 55 -9.57 5.62 1.45
C ALA A 55 -9.62 4.08 1.46
N LYS A 56 -10.44 3.48 0.59
CA LYS A 56 -10.51 2.02 0.44
C LYS A 56 -9.20 1.41 -0.07
N ILE A 57 -8.57 2.04 -1.07
CA ILE A 57 -7.27 1.60 -1.59
C ILE A 57 -6.19 1.72 -0.50
N GLU A 58 -6.14 2.84 0.21
CA GLU A 58 -5.18 3.06 1.31
C GLU A 58 -5.36 2.04 2.43
N ALA A 59 -6.60 1.78 2.86
CA ALA A 59 -6.90 0.76 3.85
C ALA A 59 -6.42 -0.64 3.41
N GLN A 60 -6.64 -0.99 2.13
CA GLN A 60 -6.18 -2.26 1.58
C GLN A 60 -4.65 -2.35 1.54
N GLN A 61 -3.95 -1.25 1.22
CA GLN A 61 -2.49 -1.19 1.24
C GLN A 61 -1.94 -1.41 2.64
N ILE A 62 -2.51 -0.74 3.65
CA ILE A 62 -2.12 -0.90 5.07
C ILE A 62 -2.26 -2.36 5.51
N VAL A 63 -3.41 -2.98 5.23
CA VAL A 63 -3.65 -4.38 5.60
C VAL A 63 -2.67 -5.32 4.88
N THR A 64 -2.41 -5.07 3.60
CA THR A 64 -1.50 -5.89 2.79
C THR A 64 -0.06 -5.77 3.31
N GLN A 65 0.39 -4.56 3.64
CA GLN A 65 1.71 -4.31 4.21
C GLN A 65 1.86 -4.98 5.59
N ALA A 66 0.86 -4.86 6.45
CA ALA A 66 0.86 -5.52 7.76
C ALA A 66 0.95 -7.05 7.64
N ARG A 67 0.19 -7.65 6.71
CA ARG A 67 0.26 -9.08 6.42
C ARG A 67 1.64 -9.50 5.91
N LEU A 68 2.24 -8.71 5.02
CA LEU A 68 3.59 -8.97 4.50
C LEU A 68 4.62 -8.91 5.63
N GLN A 69 4.60 -7.87 6.46
CA GLN A 69 5.49 -7.72 7.61
C GLN A 69 5.35 -8.90 8.59
N SER A 70 4.11 -9.33 8.88
CA SER A 70 3.87 -10.50 9.72
C SER A 70 4.48 -11.77 9.13
N LYS A 71 4.35 -11.98 7.82
CA LYS A 71 4.95 -13.14 7.14
C LYS A 71 6.48 -13.10 7.17
N LEU A 72 7.08 -11.94 6.92
CA LEU A 72 8.52 -11.75 6.99
C LEU A 72 9.05 -12.03 8.39
N ARG A 73 8.38 -11.51 9.43
CA ARG A 73 8.76 -11.78 10.82
C ARG A 73 8.68 -13.26 11.17
N LEU A 74 7.64 -13.96 10.69
CA LEU A 74 7.52 -15.41 10.89
C LEU A 74 8.65 -16.19 10.20
N LEU A 75 9.02 -15.81 8.97
CA LEU A 75 10.12 -16.43 8.25
C LEU A 75 11.46 -16.21 8.96
N GLU A 76 11.70 -15.01 9.47
CA GLU A 76 12.88 -14.69 10.25
C GLU A 76 12.97 -15.55 11.52
N LEU A 77 11.88 -15.67 12.27
CA LEU A 77 11.82 -16.53 13.45
C LEU A 77 12.07 -18.01 13.11
N LYS A 78 11.53 -18.50 11.99
CA LYS A 78 11.80 -19.86 11.52
C LYS A 78 13.28 -20.06 11.19
N LYS A 79 13.91 -19.10 10.51
CA LYS A 79 15.35 -19.14 10.19
C LYS A 79 16.19 -19.18 11.46
N GLN A 80 15.86 -18.35 12.45
CA GLN A 80 16.53 -18.34 13.75
C GLN A 80 16.39 -19.67 14.49
N LEU A 81 15.19 -20.26 14.48
CA LEU A 81 14.97 -21.57 15.09
C LEU A 81 15.80 -22.67 14.41
N ILE A 82 15.86 -22.69 13.07
CA ILE A 82 16.69 -23.64 12.33
C ILE A 82 18.15 -23.51 12.75
N ARG A 83 18.67 -22.27 12.85
CA ARG A 83 20.04 -22.01 13.31
C ARG A 83 20.28 -22.53 14.73
N GLN A 84 19.38 -22.23 15.66
CA GLN A 84 19.49 -22.70 17.05
C GLN A 84 19.49 -24.23 17.15
N VAL A 85 18.60 -24.90 16.42
CA VAL A 85 18.55 -26.38 16.39
C VAL A 85 19.83 -26.94 15.78
N PHE A 86 20.33 -26.31 14.72
CA PHE A 86 21.56 -26.72 14.06
C PHE A 86 22.78 -26.57 14.99
N GLU A 87 22.94 -25.41 15.63
CA GLU A 87 24.03 -25.15 16.58
C GLU A 87 23.97 -26.13 17.77
N ALA A 88 22.79 -26.38 18.32
CA ALA A 88 22.60 -27.34 19.40
C ALA A 88 22.96 -28.77 18.97
N GLY A 89 22.49 -29.19 17.80
CA GLY A 89 22.82 -30.50 17.22
C GLY A 89 24.30 -30.64 16.92
N PHE A 90 24.93 -29.61 16.37
CA PHE A 90 26.37 -29.58 16.11
C PHE A 90 27.18 -29.69 17.39
N THR A 91 26.82 -28.93 18.43
CA THR A 91 27.47 -29.00 19.75
C THR A 91 27.36 -30.41 20.34
N GLN A 92 26.20 -31.06 20.22
CA GLN A 92 25.98 -32.42 20.68
C GLN A 92 26.82 -33.45 19.91
N ILE A 93 26.94 -33.31 18.58
CA ILE A 93 27.79 -34.18 17.74
C ILE A 93 29.26 -33.97 18.09
N LYS A 94 29.70 -32.72 18.23
CA LYS A 94 31.09 -32.38 18.65
C LYS A 94 31.45 -33.02 19.98
N ALA A 95 30.51 -33.12 20.92
CA ALA A 95 30.73 -33.79 22.20
C ALA A 95 30.86 -35.33 22.09
N GLN A 96 30.39 -35.93 20.99
CA GLN A 96 30.37 -37.39 20.79
C GLN A 96 31.40 -37.89 19.78
N VAL A 97 31.99 -37.01 18.97
CA VAL A 97 32.88 -37.35 17.86
C VAL A 97 34.25 -36.69 18.05
N SER A 98 35.34 -37.45 17.93
CA SER A 98 36.70 -36.90 17.91
C SER A 98 36.87 -35.90 16.77
N PRO A 99 37.65 -34.81 16.93
CA PRO A 99 37.79 -33.80 15.88
C PRO A 99 38.28 -34.45 14.58
N PRO A 100 37.58 -34.24 13.45
CA PRO A 100 37.98 -34.80 12.17
C PRO A 100 39.31 -34.19 11.72
N GLN A 101 40.07 -34.92 10.90
CA GLN A 101 41.31 -34.43 10.28
C GLN A 101 41.05 -34.13 8.80
N ARG A 102 41.53 -32.98 8.30
CA ARG A 102 41.31 -32.58 6.90
C ARG A 102 42.44 -33.18 6.10
N VAL A 103 42.12 -34.13 5.23
CA VAL A 103 43.12 -34.74 4.33
C VAL A 103 42.99 -34.09 2.96
N ILE A 104 43.99 -33.31 2.57
CA ILE A 104 44.11 -32.81 1.20
C ILE A 104 44.92 -33.84 0.42
N VAL A 105 44.26 -34.49 -0.54
CA VAL A 105 44.93 -35.43 -1.46
C VAL A 105 45.39 -34.64 -2.68
N SER A 106 46.71 -34.46 -2.79
CA SER A 106 47.35 -33.79 -3.93
C SER A 106 48.20 -34.80 -4.73
N PRO A 107 48.64 -34.48 -5.96
CA PRO A 107 49.54 -35.33 -6.73
C PRO A 107 50.89 -35.58 -6.06
N GLN A 108 51.26 -34.77 -5.07
CA GLN A 108 52.53 -34.86 -4.33
C GLN A 108 52.41 -35.61 -2.98
N GLY A 109 51.22 -36.03 -2.56
CA GLY A 109 50.98 -36.77 -1.31
C GLY A 109 49.75 -36.32 -0.54
N GLU A 110 49.45 -37.02 0.56
CA GLU A 110 48.40 -36.68 1.52
C GLU A 110 48.92 -35.69 2.56
N GLU A 111 48.35 -34.49 2.59
CA GLU A 111 48.64 -33.50 3.63
C GLU A 111 47.48 -33.48 4.63
N LYS A 112 47.79 -33.78 5.90
CA LYS A 112 46.82 -33.70 7.00
C LYS A 112 46.94 -32.33 7.63
N LEU A 113 45.93 -31.49 7.41
CA LEU A 113 45.79 -30.21 8.09
C LEU A 113 44.88 -30.39 9.31
N ASP A 114 45.31 -29.79 10.42
CA ASP A 114 44.46 -29.64 11.60
C ASP A 114 43.22 -28.81 11.22
N PHE A 115 42.06 -29.28 11.68
CA PHE A 115 40.77 -28.68 11.34
C PHE A 115 40.59 -27.35 12.07
N ASP A 116 40.20 -26.31 11.33
CA ASP A 116 39.86 -25.00 11.88
C ASP A 116 38.44 -25.05 12.48
N GLU A 117 38.36 -25.29 13.79
CA GLU A 117 37.11 -25.49 14.51
C GLU A 117 36.17 -24.27 14.49
N GLU A 118 36.70 -23.05 14.26
CA GLU A 118 35.91 -21.82 14.26
C GLU A 118 35.07 -21.65 12.98
N LYS A 119 35.53 -22.19 11.84
CA LYS A 119 34.85 -22.03 10.54
C LYS A 119 33.85 -23.13 10.22
N TRP A 120 33.92 -24.24 10.95
CA TRP A 120 33.11 -25.41 10.66
C TRP A 120 31.59 -25.18 10.79
N PRO A 121 31.07 -24.47 11.81
CA PRO A 121 29.64 -24.20 11.90
C PRO A 121 29.11 -23.45 10.68
N GLU A 122 29.87 -22.48 10.17
CA GLU A 122 29.48 -21.67 9.00
C GLU A 122 29.53 -22.50 7.71
N GLU A 123 30.62 -23.23 7.46
CA GLU A 123 30.77 -24.07 6.26
C GLU A 123 29.70 -25.17 6.16
N LEU A 124 29.34 -25.81 7.29
CA LEU A 124 28.26 -26.80 7.29
C LEU A 124 26.89 -26.16 7.08
N LEU A 125 26.66 -24.99 7.67
CA LEU A 125 25.39 -24.29 7.54
C LEU A 125 25.16 -23.87 6.08
N GLU A 126 26.20 -23.40 5.39
CA GLU A 126 26.15 -23.12 3.95
C GLU A 126 25.87 -24.37 3.11
N LEU A 127 26.54 -25.49 3.40
CA LEU A 127 26.29 -26.78 2.72
C LEU A 127 24.86 -27.26 2.91
N LEU A 128 24.31 -27.07 4.11
CA LEU A 128 22.96 -27.48 4.47
C LEU A 128 21.91 -26.55 3.84
N GLU A 129 22.14 -25.24 3.84
CA GLU A 129 21.32 -24.26 3.11
C GLU A 129 21.30 -24.58 1.60
N LYS A 130 22.45 -24.95 1.02
CA LYS A 130 22.55 -25.40 -0.37
C LYS A 130 21.75 -26.68 -0.61
N LYS A 131 21.87 -27.68 0.26
CA LYS A 131 21.11 -28.96 0.16
C LYS A 131 19.61 -28.77 0.31
N ILE A 132 19.17 -27.91 1.22
CA ILE A 132 17.76 -27.54 1.38
C ILE A 132 17.26 -26.84 0.11
N SER A 133 18.06 -25.94 -0.47
CA SER A 133 17.71 -25.24 -1.71
C SER A 133 17.56 -26.21 -2.89
N GLU A 134 18.51 -27.13 -3.06
CA GLU A 134 18.46 -28.21 -4.07
C GLU A 134 17.23 -29.12 -3.90
N ALA A 135 16.80 -29.39 -2.67
CA ALA A 135 15.65 -30.26 -2.39
C ALA A 135 14.29 -29.57 -2.55
N LEU A 136 14.20 -28.26 -2.30
CA LEU A 136 12.97 -27.49 -2.40
C LEU A 136 12.72 -26.92 -3.82
N TRP A 137 13.78 -26.72 -4.59
CA TRP A 137 13.73 -26.27 -5.98
C TRP A 137 14.62 -27.17 -6.87
N PRO A 138 14.11 -28.33 -7.33
CA PRO A 138 14.84 -29.19 -8.28
C PRO A 138 14.99 -28.56 -9.67
#